data_AF-A0A7W6HG44-F1
#
_entry.id   AF-A0A7W6HG44-F1
#
_cell.length_a   1.000
_cell.length_b   1.000
_cell.length_c   1.000
_cell.angle_alpha   90.00
_cell.angle_beta   90.00
_cell.angle_gamma   90.00
#
_symmetry.space_group_name_H-M   'P 1'
#
loop_
_entity.id
_entity.type
_entity.pdbx_description
1 polymer ?
#
loop_
_entity_poly.entity_id
_entity_poly.type
_entity_poly.pdbx_seq_one_letter_code
_entity_poly.pdbx_strand_id
1 'polypeptide(L)'
;MAARGWAGAKAWADATRGMAPTLIGGSKKKNGLDLAQPKSRKRWLELGVDPSYVQKDAPGPDFEGTPRLTLEMCARLQDFPDEWSFAGNRQSRFRQIANAFPPRMARMVGLCIQRALSGEEVDLHAALRAPLFQKIDVPELAKLTAAQREDEDDLEQYENAFTFAAE
;
A
#
# COMPACT_ATOMS: atom_id res chain seq x y z
N MET A 1 -8.23 14.72 6.58
CA MET A 1 -9.13 15.07 7.70
C MET A 1 -9.63 16.51 7.65
N ALA A 2 -8.78 17.51 7.40
CA ALA A 2 -9.18 18.93 7.37
C ALA A 2 -9.98 19.39 6.12
N ALA A 3 -10.29 18.50 5.18
CA ALA A 3 -10.83 18.86 3.85
C ALA A 3 -12.17 19.62 3.89
N ARG A 4 -12.90 19.57 5.00
CA ARG A 4 -14.17 20.29 5.20
C ARG A 4 -14.09 21.32 6.33
N GLY A 5 -12.89 21.78 6.69
CA GLY A 5 -12.70 22.89 7.62
C GLY A 5 -12.78 22.53 9.11
N TRP A 6 -12.62 21.25 9.47
CA TRP A 6 -12.57 20.85 10.88
C TRP A 6 -11.41 21.53 11.64
N ALA A 7 -11.75 22.42 12.58
CA ALA A 7 -10.78 23.19 13.36
C ALA A 7 -9.83 22.30 14.17
N GLY A 8 -10.34 21.18 14.70
CA GLY A 8 -9.56 20.21 15.48
C GLY A 8 -8.60 19.35 14.66
N ALA A 9 -8.63 19.41 13.32
CA ALA A 9 -7.90 18.47 12.47
C ALA A 9 -6.38 18.51 12.66
N LYS A 10 -5.81 19.71 12.88
CA LYS A 10 -4.37 19.84 13.12
C LYS A 10 -3.95 19.24 14.45
N ALA A 11 -4.64 19.61 15.54
CA ALA A 11 -4.37 19.07 16.87
C ALA A 11 -4.55 17.55 16.90
N TRP A 12 -5.59 17.04 16.24
CA TRP A 12 -5.80 15.62 16.03
C TRP A 12 -4.61 14.96 15.31
N ALA A 13 -4.15 15.50 14.18
CA ALA A 13 -3.05 14.90 13.41
C ALA A 13 -1.73 14.89 14.20
N ASP A 14 -1.50 15.91 15.02
CA ASP A 14 -0.31 15.98 15.87
C ASP A 14 -0.35 14.97 17.02
N ALA A 15 -1.55 14.65 17.55
CA ALA A 15 -1.76 13.62 18.58
C ALA A 15 -1.87 12.19 18.02
N THR A 16 -2.32 12.03 16.77
CA THR A 16 -2.56 10.75 16.10
C THR A 16 -1.31 10.28 15.35
N ARG A 17 -0.22 10.07 16.08
CA ARG A 17 1.04 9.54 15.53
C ARG A 17 1.33 8.16 16.11
N GLY A 18 1.25 7.13 15.27
CA GLY A 18 1.55 5.76 15.68
C GLY A 18 1.25 4.74 14.60
N MET A 19 1.69 3.50 14.83
CA MET A 19 1.37 2.39 13.94
C MET A 19 -0.11 2.02 14.05
N ALA A 20 -0.84 2.23 12.95
CA ALA A 20 -2.20 1.78 12.80
C ALA A 20 -2.27 0.25 12.74
N PRO A 21 -3.32 -0.38 13.31
CA PRO A 21 -3.63 -1.78 13.00
C PRO A 21 -3.89 -1.96 11.52
N THR A 22 -3.82 -3.20 11.04
CA THR A 22 -4.22 -3.54 9.68
C THR A 22 -5.65 -3.06 9.41
N LEU A 23 -5.81 -2.32 8.32
CA LEU A 23 -7.12 -1.96 7.77
C LEU A 23 -7.79 -3.22 7.26
N ILE A 24 -8.94 -3.58 7.82
CA ILE A 24 -9.70 -4.77 7.43
C ILE A 24 -11.18 -4.42 7.29
N GLY A 25 -11.92 -5.17 6.48
CA GLY A 25 -13.36 -4.93 6.32
C GLY A 25 -13.95 -5.46 5.03
N GLY A 26 -15.23 -5.14 4.80
CA GLY A 26 -15.95 -5.51 3.58
C GLY A 26 -16.36 -6.97 3.49
N SER A 27 -16.37 -7.71 4.60
CA SER A 27 -16.84 -9.10 4.65
C SER A 27 -18.28 -9.23 4.18
N LYS A 28 -18.53 -10.15 3.23
CA LYS A 28 -19.88 -10.48 2.74
C LYS A 28 -20.81 -11.00 3.85
N LYS A 29 -20.25 -11.54 4.95
CA LYS A 29 -21.04 -12.10 6.08
C LYS A 29 -21.57 -11.03 7.02
N LYS A 30 -20.80 -9.96 7.25
CA LYS A 30 -21.17 -8.88 8.17
C LYS A 30 -21.78 -7.66 7.46
N ASN A 31 -21.52 -7.49 6.16
CA ASN A 31 -21.96 -6.35 5.35
C ASN A 31 -21.68 -4.97 5.98
N GLY A 32 -20.73 -4.92 6.93
CA GLY A 32 -20.31 -3.72 7.64
C GLY A 32 -19.21 -2.96 6.89
N LEU A 33 -19.22 -1.64 7.06
CA LEU A 33 -18.12 -0.76 6.67
C LEU A 33 -17.17 -0.52 7.86
N ASP A 34 -17.11 -1.45 8.82
CA ASP A 34 -16.20 -1.39 9.94
C ASP A 34 -14.76 -1.68 9.47
N LEU A 35 -13.82 -0.93 10.06
CA LEU A 35 -12.39 -0.96 9.73
C LEU A 35 -11.59 -1.93 10.60
N ALA A 36 -12.22 -2.52 11.61
CA ALA A 36 -11.54 -3.22 12.69
C ALA A 36 -12.30 -4.45 13.18
N GLN A 37 -11.53 -5.46 13.55
CA GLN A 37 -11.99 -6.58 14.35
C GLN A 37 -12.07 -6.16 15.83
N PRO A 38 -12.80 -6.91 16.67
CA PRO A 38 -12.96 -6.58 18.08
C PRO A 38 -11.65 -6.26 18.81
N LYS A 39 -10.58 -7.02 18.52
CA LYS A 39 -9.25 -6.83 19.14
C LYS A 39 -8.52 -5.58 18.64
N SER A 40 -8.66 -5.20 17.36
CA SER A 40 -7.99 -4.02 16.81
C SER A 40 -8.75 -2.71 17.07
N ARG A 41 -10.03 -2.80 17.46
CA ARG A 41 -10.88 -1.63 17.73
C ARG A 41 -10.30 -0.68 18.78
N LYS A 42 -9.80 -1.24 19.88
CA LYS A 42 -9.18 -0.48 20.97
C LYS A 42 -7.99 0.34 20.46
N ARG A 43 -7.14 -0.28 19.64
CA ARG A 43 -5.92 0.37 19.12
C ARG A 43 -6.23 1.50 18.15
N TRP A 44 -7.25 1.36 17.31
CA TRP A 44 -7.72 2.47 16.46
C TRP A 44 -8.21 3.67 17.31
N LEU A 45 -8.98 3.39 18.37
CA LEU A 45 -9.47 4.44 19.27
C LEU A 45 -8.33 5.12 20.05
N GLU A 46 -7.31 4.37 20.50
CA GLU A 46 -6.09 4.93 21.10
C GLU A 46 -5.34 5.86 20.15
N LEU A 47 -5.40 5.59 18.84
CA LEU A 47 -4.86 6.49 17.81
C LEU A 47 -5.79 7.66 17.50
N GLY A 48 -6.96 7.76 18.13
CA GLY A 48 -7.92 8.83 17.85
C GLY A 48 -8.69 8.63 16.55
N VAL A 49 -8.89 7.39 16.10
CA VAL A 49 -9.75 7.07 14.95
C VAL A 49 -10.85 6.12 15.39
N ASP A 50 -12.11 6.45 15.10
CA ASP A 50 -13.23 5.55 15.32
C ASP A 50 -13.31 4.57 14.13
N PRO A 51 -13.06 3.25 14.35
CA PRO A 51 -13.06 2.26 13.28
C PRO A 51 -14.45 1.65 13.04
N SER A 52 -15.49 2.12 13.74
CA SER A 52 -16.83 1.50 13.69
C SER A 52 -17.50 1.61 12.33
N TYR A 53 -17.12 2.60 11.54
CA TYR A 53 -17.72 2.86 10.23
C TYR A 53 -16.82 3.74 9.39
N VAL A 54 -16.69 3.47 8.09
CA VAL A 54 -16.14 4.42 7.11
C VAL A 54 -17.16 5.50 6.85
N GLN A 55 -16.79 6.78 6.98
CA GLN A 55 -17.65 7.93 6.71
C GLN A 55 -17.67 8.32 5.23
N LYS A 56 -18.73 9.00 4.77
CA LYS A 56 -18.80 9.50 3.39
C LYS A 56 -17.88 10.70 3.21
N ASP A 57 -17.98 11.65 4.13
CA ASP A 57 -17.32 12.94 4.06
C ASP A 57 -16.38 13.14 5.25
N ALA A 58 -15.35 13.97 5.07
CA ALA A 58 -14.48 14.38 6.18
C ALA A 58 -15.26 15.16 7.27
N PRO A 59 -14.73 15.22 8.51
CA PRO A 59 -15.25 16.10 9.57
C PRO A 59 -15.45 17.55 9.10
N GLY A 60 -16.61 18.13 9.42
CA GLY A 60 -16.92 19.55 9.17
C GLY A 60 -16.39 20.47 10.27
N PRO A 61 -16.63 21.80 10.17
CA PRO A 61 -16.12 22.78 11.13
C PRO A 61 -16.56 22.52 12.57
N ASP A 62 -17.83 22.14 12.75
CA ASP A 62 -18.46 21.91 14.05
C ASP A 62 -18.31 20.45 14.53
N PHE A 63 -17.39 19.66 13.96
CA PHE A 63 -17.23 18.27 14.34
C PHE A 63 -16.56 18.13 15.72
N GLU A 64 -17.22 17.38 16.59
CA GLU A 64 -16.72 16.98 17.90
C GLU A 64 -16.54 15.46 18.01
N GLY A 65 -15.56 15.04 18.83
CA GLY A 65 -15.29 13.63 19.14
C GLY A 65 -14.22 12.98 18.27
N THR A 66 -14.24 11.63 18.24
CA THR A 66 -13.24 10.83 17.53
C THR A 66 -13.67 10.63 16.08
N PRO A 67 -12.90 11.10 15.09
CA PRO A 67 -13.33 11.07 13.71
C PRO A 67 -13.22 9.69 13.08
N ARG A 68 -14.01 9.49 12.02
CA ARG A 68 -14.04 8.29 11.18
C ARG A 68 -13.37 8.59 9.84
N LEU A 69 -12.71 7.58 9.26
CA LEU A 69 -12.06 7.72 7.96
C LEU A 69 -13.06 7.69 6.81
N THR A 70 -12.76 8.38 5.70
CA THR A 70 -13.48 8.18 4.43
C THR A 70 -12.84 7.07 3.59
N LEU A 71 -13.48 6.67 2.49
CA LEU A 71 -12.90 5.67 1.57
C LEU A 71 -11.56 6.13 1.03
N GLU A 72 -11.46 7.39 0.64
CA GLU A 72 -10.27 8.02 0.08
C GLU A 72 -9.14 8.04 1.12
N MET A 73 -9.46 8.30 2.39
CA MET A 73 -8.48 8.20 3.48
C MET A 73 -8.03 6.76 3.72
N CYS A 74 -8.93 5.78 3.64
CA CYS A 74 -8.57 4.37 3.74
C CYS A 74 -7.66 3.94 2.57
N ALA A 75 -7.94 4.43 1.36
CA ALA A 75 -7.12 4.16 0.18
C ALA A 75 -5.70 4.74 0.33
N ARG A 76 -5.58 5.97 0.83
CA ARG A 76 -4.28 6.58 1.17
C ARG A 76 -3.51 5.79 2.22
N LEU A 77 -4.18 5.26 3.24
CA LEU A 77 -3.53 4.41 4.24
C LEU A 77 -2.95 3.13 3.63
N GLN A 78 -3.59 2.61 2.58
CA GLN A 78 -3.08 1.49 1.78
C GLN A 78 -2.10 1.95 0.70
N ASP A 79 -1.74 3.23 0.67
CA ASP A 79 -0.79 3.84 -0.27
C ASP A 79 -1.26 3.85 -1.73
N PHE A 80 -2.58 3.93 -1.95
CA PHE A 80 -3.13 4.27 -3.26
C PHE A 80 -3.06 5.79 -3.50
N PRO A 81 -2.82 6.23 -4.75
CA PRO A 81 -2.80 7.63 -5.12
C PRO A 81 -4.23 8.18 -5.16
N ASP A 82 -4.38 9.50 -5.06
CA ASP A 82 -5.69 10.15 -4.99
C ASP A 82 -6.50 10.01 -6.28
N GLU A 83 -5.82 9.84 -7.41
CA GLU A 83 -6.39 9.66 -8.73
C GLU A 83 -6.89 8.22 -8.98
N TRP A 84 -6.57 7.28 -8.08
CA TRP A 84 -6.98 5.88 -8.25
C TRP A 84 -8.48 5.70 -8.03
N SER A 85 -9.16 5.19 -9.06
CA SER A 85 -10.59 4.92 -9.02
C SER A 85 -10.91 3.47 -8.65
N PHE A 86 -11.75 3.28 -7.63
CA PHE A 86 -12.32 1.97 -7.29
C PHE A 86 -13.71 1.81 -7.89
N ALA A 87 -14.02 0.63 -8.42
CA ALA A 87 -15.27 0.38 -9.13
C ALA A 87 -16.45 0.01 -8.21
N GLY A 88 -17.67 0.31 -8.66
CA GLY A 88 -18.91 -0.11 -8.02
C GLY A 88 -19.37 0.76 -6.85
N ASN A 89 -20.36 0.26 -6.11
CA ASN A 89 -20.96 0.99 -5.00
C ASN A 89 -19.98 1.16 -3.81
N ARG A 90 -20.36 1.98 -2.84
CA ARG A 90 -19.53 2.33 -1.68
C ARG A 90 -19.01 1.12 -0.90
N GLN A 91 -19.83 0.08 -0.73
CA GLN A 91 -19.42 -1.15 -0.04
C GLN A 91 -18.44 -1.98 -0.87
N SER A 92 -18.67 -2.09 -2.18
CA SER A 92 -17.74 -2.75 -3.10
C SER A 92 -16.40 -2.04 -3.17
N ARG A 93 -16.39 -0.70 -3.19
CA ARG A 93 -15.17 0.12 -3.12
C ARG A 93 -14.42 -0.10 -1.81
N PHE A 94 -15.13 -0.05 -0.67
CA PHE A 94 -14.50 -0.33 0.63
C PHE A 94 -13.87 -1.72 0.67
N ARG A 95 -14.58 -2.75 0.18
CA ARG A 95 -14.07 -4.12 0.14
C ARG A 95 -12.80 -4.23 -0.71
N GLN A 96 -12.72 -3.55 -1.86
CA GLN A 96 -11.52 -3.50 -2.68
C GLN A 96 -10.35 -2.89 -1.90
N ILE A 97 -10.56 -1.75 -1.23
CA ILE A 97 -9.52 -1.07 -0.45
C ILE A 97 -9.06 -1.93 0.75
N ALA A 98 -10.01 -2.46 1.52
CA ALA A 98 -9.72 -3.18 2.75
C ALA A 98 -9.07 -4.56 2.54
N ASN A 99 -9.28 -5.17 1.37
CA ASN A 99 -8.66 -6.46 1.02
C ASN A 99 -7.51 -6.31 0.01
N ALA A 100 -7.14 -5.08 -0.35
CA ALA A 100 -6.01 -4.85 -1.23
C ALA A 100 -4.70 -5.25 -0.53
N PHE A 101 -3.75 -5.75 -1.32
CA PHE A 101 -2.35 -5.78 -0.92
C PHE A 101 -1.77 -4.38 -1.19
N PRO A 102 -1.18 -3.70 -0.19
CA PRO A 102 -0.69 -2.33 -0.36
C PRO A 102 0.27 -2.22 -1.55
N PRO A 103 0.10 -1.25 -2.48
CA PRO A 103 0.95 -1.15 -3.67
C PRO A 103 2.44 -1.03 -3.36
N ARG A 104 2.83 -0.36 -2.26
CA ARG A 104 4.24 -0.33 -1.83
C ARG A 104 4.79 -1.70 -1.51
N MET A 105 4.02 -2.50 -0.78
CA MET A 105 4.41 -3.85 -0.43
C MET A 105 4.49 -4.71 -1.69
N ALA A 106 3.55 -4.57 -2.63
CA ALA A 106 3.58 -5.26 -3.93
C ALA A 106 4.88 -4.98 -4.69
N ARG A 107 5.30 -3.70 -4.77
CA ARG A 107 6.58 -3.32 -5.38
C ARG A 107 7.75 -4.00 -4.68
N MET A 108 7.82 -3.96 -3.35
CA MET A 108 8.94 -4.55 -2.61
C MET A 108 9.03 -6.06 -2.83
N VAL A 109 7.90 -6.78 -2.79
CA VAL A 109 7.86 -8.21 -3.07
C VAL A 109 8.31 -8.50 -4.50
N GLY A 110 7.84 -7.73 -5.48
CA GLY A 110 8.25 -7.86 -6.87
C GLY A 110 9.75 -7.67 -7.08
N LEU A 111 10.35 -6.65 -6.44
CA LEU A 111 11.79 -6.42 -6.51
C LEU A 111 12.59 -7.54 -5.84
N CYS A 112 12.13 -8.10 -4.72
CA CYS A 112 12.78 -9.26 -4.12
C CYS A 112 12.77 -10.48 -5.05
N ILE A 113 11.64 -10.71 -5.75
CA ILE A 113 11.53 -11.77 -6.76
C ILE A 113 12.49 -11.51 -7.93
N GLN A 114 12.53 -10.27 -8.44
CA GLN A 114 13.47 -9.87 -9.50
C GLN A 114 14.92 -10.16 -9.10
N ARG A 115 15.34 -9.74 -7.90
CA ARG A 115 16.69 -10.02 -7.37
C ARG A 115 16.99 -11.52 -7.35
N ALA A 116 16.05 -12.33 -6.85
CA ALA A 116 16.21 -13.78 -6.75
C ALA A 116 16.33 -14.47 -8.12
N LEU A 117 15.66 -13.95 -9.15
CA LEU A 117 15.66 -14.54 -10.50
C LEU A 117 16.79 -14.03 -11.38
N SER A 118 17.20 -12.77 -11.25
CA SER A 118 18.21 -12.14 -12.10
C SER A 118 19.62 -12.17 -11.51
N GLY A 119 19.75 -12.31 -10.18
CA GLY A 119 21.02 -12.11 -9.48
C GLY A 119 21.44 -10.64 -9.35
N GLU A 120 20.70 -9.71 -9.97
CA GLU A 120 20.97 -8.28 -9.89
C GLU A 120 20.60 -7.75 -8.50
N GLU A 121 21.48 -6.93 -7.92
CA GLU A 121 21.22 -6.26 -6.66
C GLU A 121 20.31 -5.04 -6.87
N VAL A 122 19.28 -4.93 -6.01
CA VAL A 122 18.34 -3.79 -6.03
C VAL A 122 18.34 -3.14 -4.66
N ASP A 123 18.58 -1.83 -4.62
CA ASP A 123 18.43 -1.02 -3.41
C ASP A 123 16.94 -0.91 -3.03
N LEU A 124 16.49 -1.85 -2.21
CA LEU A 124 15.13 -1.89 -1.67
C LEU A 124 14.79 -0.67 -0.80
N HIS A 125 15.79 -0.03 -0.19
CA HIS A 125 15.59 1.10 0.69
C HIS A 125 15.37 2.40 -0.10
N ALA A 126 16.10 2.58 -1.20
CA ALA A 126 15.82 3.62 -2.19
C ALA A 126 14.46 3.35 -2.86
N ALA A 127 14.23 2.12 -3.31
CA ALA A 127 12.97 1.73 -3.93
C ALA A 127 11.78 1.95 -2.99
N LEU A 128 11.90 1.69 -1.69
CA LEU A 128 10.84 1.96 -0.72
C LEU A 128 10.45 3.44 -0.67
N ARG A 129 11.40 4.37 -0.82
CA ARG A 129 11.13 5.82 -0.79
C ARG A 129 10.74 6.41 -2.14
N ALA A 130 11.07 5.73 -3.23
CA ALA A 130 10.69 6.17 -4.57
C ALA A 130 9.15 6.29 -4.69
N PRO A 131 8.64 7.27 -5.47
CA PRO A 131 7.23 7.35 -5.82
C PRO A 131 6.71 6.03 -6.38
N LEU A 132 5.53 5.58 -5.95
CA LEU A 132 4.94 4.31 -6.43
C LEU A 132 4.33 4.41 -7.81
N PHE A 133 3.69 5.54 -8.06
CA PHE A 133 2.95 5.81 -9.29
C PHE A 133 3.67 6.94 -10.02
N GLN A 134 4.94 6.70 -10.37
CA GLN A 134 5.47 7.33 -11.57
C GLN A 134 4.94 6.49 -12.72
N LYS A 135 4.41 7.15 -13.75
CA LYS A 135 4.07 6.50 -15.00
C LYS A 135 5.41 6.13 -15.66
N ILE A 136 6.01 5.02 -15.23
CA ILE A 136 7.23 4.51 -15.84
C ILE A 136 6.77 3.82 -17.12
N ASP A 137 7.19 4.36 -18.27
CA ASP A 137 6.93 3.72 -19.54
C ASP A 137 7.69 2.39 -19.58
N VAL A 138 7.07 1.32 -20.10
CA VAL A 138 7.66 -0.03 -20.14
C VAL A 138 9.08 -0.05 -20.74
N PRO A 139 9.39 0.73 -21.79
CA PRO A 139 10.75 0.87 -22.32
C PRO A 139 11.78 1.51 -21.36
N GLU A 140 11.35 2.29 -20.36
CA GLU A 140 12.21 2.92 -19.37
C GLU A 140 12.61 1.93 -18.26
N LEU A 141 11.69 1.01 -17.90
CA LEU A 141 11.96 -0.08 -16.97
C LEU A 141 13.07 -1.02 -17.51
N ALA A 142 13.06 -1.29 -18.82
CA ALA A 142 14.07 -2.11 -19.49
C ALA A 142 15.46 -1.44 -19.58
N LYS A 143 15.53 -0.11 -19.45
CA LYS A 143 16.81 0.63 -19.44
C LYS A 143 17.47 0.61 -18.06
N LEU A 144 16.70 0.48 -16.99
CA LEU A 144 17.22 0.32 -15.63
C LEU A 144 17.91 -1.02 -15.41
N THR A 145 17.55 -2.06 -16.19
CA THR A 145 18.22 -3.37 -16.21
C THR A 145 19.42 -3.43 -17.16
N ALA A 146 19.50 -2.53 -18.15
CA ALA A 146 20.55 -2.55 -19.16
C ALA A 146 21.83 -1.79 -18.74
N ALA A 147 21.73 -0.85 -17.81
CA ALA A 147 22.86 -0.02 -17.37
C ALA A 147 23.88 -0.73 -16.44
N GLN A 148 23.72 -2.04 -16.22
CA GLN A 148 24.62 -2.86 -15.39
C GLN A 148 25.15 -4.11 -16.09
N ARG A 149 25.05 -4.20 -17.43
CA ARG A 149 25.72 -5.25 -18.22
C ARG A 149 26.89 -4.66 -19.00
N GLU A 150 27.93 -4.29 -18.28
CA GLU A 150 29.29 -4.32 -18.82
C GLU A 150 30.02 -5.37 -17.98
N ASP A 151 29.92 -6.63 -18.41
CA ASP A 151 30.80 -7.77 -18.11
C ASP A 151 30.12 -9.03 -18.69
N GLU A 152 30.04 -9.11 -20.03
CA GLU A 152 29.46 -10.23 -20.79
C GLU A 152 30.51 -11.28 -21.23
N ASP A 153 31.57 -11.52 -20.45
CA ASP A 153 32.64 -12.46 -20.84
C ASP A 153 32.62 -13.84 -20.13
N ASP A 154 31.66 -14.14 -19.24
CA ASP A 154 31.64 -15.42 -18.48
C ASP A 154 30.49 -16.40 -18.84
N LEU A 155 29.90 -16.28 -20.03
CA LEU A 155 28.81 -17.19 -20.45
C LEU A 155 29.27 -18.52 -21.08
N GLU A 156 30.55 -18.72 -21.37
CA GLU A 156 31.06 -20.01 -21.87
C GLU A 156 31.32 -21.06 -20.78
N GLN A 157 31.33 -20.68 -19.50
CA GLN A 157 31.65 -21.63 -18.42
C GLN A 157 30.43 -22.45 -17.95
N TYR A 158 29.20 -22.03 -18.26
CA TYR A 158 27.97 -22.67 -17.78
C TYR A 158 27.37 -23.74 -18.71
N GLU A 159 27.76 -23.81 -19.99
CA GLU A 159 27.26 -24.86 -20.89
C GLU A 159 27.91 -26.24 -20.63
N ASN A 160 29.10 -26.29 -20.02
CA ASN A 160 29.78 -27.56 -19.74
C ASN A 160 29.46 -28.19 -18.37
N ALA A 161 28.63 -27.56 -17.53
CA ALA A 161 28.27 -28.09 -16.21
C ALA A 161 26.97 -28.89 -16.18
N PHE A 162 26.19 -28.92 -17.27
CA PHE A 162 24.87 -29.57 -17.32
C PHE A 162 24.80 -30.89 -18.11
N THR A 163 25.94 -31.46 -18.52
CA THR A 163 25.98 -32.73 -19.29
C THR A 163 26.62 -33.92 -18.56
N PHE A 164 26.86 -33.84 -17.24
CA PHE A 164 27.37 -34.98 -16.45
C PHE A 164 26.56 -35.19 -15.15
N ALA A 165 25.25 -35.40 -15.28
CA ALA A 165 24.42 -35.93 -14.19
C ALA A 165 23.25 -36.79 -14.72
N ALA A 166 23.51 -37.56 -15.78
CA ALA A 166 22.57 -38.54 -16.31
C ALA A 166 23.32 -39.79 -16.82
N GLU A 167 24.06 -40.44 -15.92
CA GLU A 167 24.37 -41.88 -15.98
C GLU A 167 24.31 -42.47 -14.56
#